data_AF-A0A4D7HAB9-F1
#
_entry.id   AF-A0A4D7HAB9-F1
#
_cell.length_a   1.000
_cell.length_b   1.000
_cell.length_c   1.000
_cell.angle_alpha   90.00
_cell.angle_beta   90.00
_cell.angle_gamma   90.00
#
_symmetry.space_group_name_H-M   'P 1'
#
loop_
_entity.id
_entity.type
_entity.pdbx_description
1 polymer ?
#
loop_
_entity_poly.entity_id
_entity_poly.type
_entity_poly.pdbx_seq_one_letter_code
_entity_poly.pdbx_strand_id
1 'polypeptide(L)'
;MSSPRRGTDPSTEQRQLRPREEPDGLGRVLEDLFSGGGSVAVLTIPATLWLLSVTAGRSLFAAADVVFVFGVAFVSLAVSVSAFRGDWVGVGPAWPPRSYALAGLRTVGYNVALWAATSLALLPGLPAGPRIGVGAVSGDFVGVVVAVAVPPLAVAALLRACHAIYEFRTASA
;
A
#
# COMPACT_ATOMS: atom_id res chain seq x y z
N MET A 1 -53.52 6.62 -17.02
CA MET A 1 -52.56 6.97 -15.95
C MET A 1 -51.15 6.67 -16.46
N SER A 2 -50.45 7.69 -16.95
CA SER A 2 -49.07 7.59 -17.43
C SER A 2 -48.12 7.69 -16.24
N SER A 3 -47.29 6.67 -16.02
CA SER A 3 -46.21 6.74 -15.03
C SER A 3 -45.20 7.82 -15.46
N PRO A 4 -44.72 8.70 -14.57
CA PRO A 4 -43.66 9.62 -14.91
C PRO A 4 -42.39 8.81 -15.18
N ARG A 5 -41.97 8.74 -16.45
CA ARG A 5 -40.63 8.27 -16.81
C ARG A 5 -39.66 9.22 -16.11
N ARG A 6 -38.94 8.69 -15.12
CA ARG A 6 -37.82 9.34 -14.43
C ARG A 6 -36.72 9.52 -15.48
N GLY A 7 -36.80 10.60 -16.25
CA GLY A 7 -35.86 10.93 -17.31
C GLY A 7 -34.50 11.18 -16.69
N THR A 8 -33.59 10.25 -16.90
CA THR A 8 -32.17 10.57 -16.96
C THR A 8 -32.03 11.73 -17.96
N ASP A 9 -31.43 12.84 -17.54
CA ASP A 9 -31.18 13.98 -18.41
C ASP A 9 -30.46 13.45 -19.67
N PRO A 10 -30.90 13.81 -20.89
CA PRO A 10 -30.24 13.38 -22.12
C PRO A 10 -28.72 13.66 -22.13
N SER A 11 -28.25 14.65 -21.36
CA SER A 11 -26.81 14.90 -21.14
C SER A 11 -26.11 13.75 -20.40
N THR A 12 -26.79 13.11 -19.45
CA THR A 12 -26.33 11.92 -18.73
C THR A 12 -26.34 10.66 -19.59
N GLU A 13 -27.35 10.49 -20.45
CA GLU A 13 -27.42 9.35 -21.39
C GLU A 13 -26.34 9.44 -22.47
N GLN A 14 -26.06 10.65 -22.98
CA GLN A 14 -24.97 10.89 -23.92
C GLN A 14 -23.58 10.63 -23.30
N ARG A 15 -23.40 10.86 -22.00
CA ARG A 15 -22.15 10.52 -21.29
C ARG A 15 -21.96 9.02 -21.09
N GLN A 16 -23.03 8.23 -21.02
CA GLN A 16 -22.93 6.77 -20.91
C GLN A 16 -22.58 6.10 -22.25
N LEU A 17 -22.96 6.72 -23.37
CA LEU A 17 -22.74 6.19 -24.72
C LEU A 17 -21.45 6.69 -25.37
N ARG A 18 -20.75 7.67 -24.77
CA ARG A 18 -19.44 8.09 -25.27
C ARG A 18 -18.47 6.92 -25.08
N PRO A 19 -17.77 6.48 -26.15
CA PRO A 19 -16.65 5.56 -26.00
C PRO A 19 -15.73 6.14 -24.93
N ARG A 20 -15.49 5.37 -23.87
CA ARG A 20 -14.60 5.81 -22.78
C ARG A 20 -13.26 6.10 -23.45
N GLU A 21 -12.82 7.36 -23.38
CA GLU A 21 -11.49 7.73 -23.83
C GLU A 21 -10.50 6.81 -23.11
N GLU A 22 -9.63 6.16 -23.88
CA GLU A 22 -8.60 5.32 -23.29
C GLU A 22 -7.81 6.17 -22.29
N PRO A 23 -7.59 5.69 -21.06
CA PRO A 23 -6.92 6.50 -20.06
C PRO A 23 -5.51 6.83 -20.56
N ASP A 24 -5.24 8.14 -20.63
CA ASP A 24 -3.90 8.70 -20.84
C ASP A 24 -2.92 8.11 -19.81
N GLY A 25 -1.61 8.23 -20.09
CA GLY A 25 -0.57 7.67 -19.21
C GLY A 25 -0.71 8.06 -17.74
N LEU A 26 -1.06 9.31 -17.45
CA LEU A 26 -1.31 9.79 -16.08
C LEU A 26 -2.59 9.20 -15.45
N GLY A 27 -3.63 8.96 -16.26
CA GLY A 27 -4.85 8.30 -15.80
C GLY A 27 -4.60 6.87 -15.34
N ARG A 28 -3.77 6.11 -16.08
CA ARG A 28 -3.37 4.75 -15.70
C ARG A 28 -2.56 4.73 -14.39
N VAL A 29 -1.60 5.65 -14.25
CA VAL A 29 -0.80 5.79 -13.03
C VAL A 29 -1.68 6.08 -11.81
N LEU A 30 -2.67 6.97 -11.94
CA LEU A 30 -3.61 7.26 -10.86
C LEU A 30 -4.50 6.05 -10.54
N GLU A 31 -5.00 5.34 -11.55
CA GLU A 31 -5.79 4.13 -11.36
C GLU A 31 -5.01 3.05 -10.59
N ASP A 32 -3.74 2.84 -10.94
CA ASP A 32 -2.86 1.90 -10.24
C ASP A 32 -2.56 2.35 -8.80
N LEU A 33 -2.36 3.66 -8.57
CA LEU A 33 -2.20 4.23 -7.22
C LEU A 33 -3.42 4.01 -6.35
N PHE A 34 -4.62 4.31 -6.87
CA PHE A 34 -5.86 4.11 -6.13
C PHE A 34 -6.15 2.62 -5.91
N SER A 35 -5.91 1.76 -6.91
CA SER A 35 -6.15 0.32 -6.78
C SER A 35 -5.19 -0.35 -5.81
N GLY A 36 -3.90 -0.03 -5.92
CA GLY A 36 -2.86 -0.54 -5.02
C GLY A 36 -3.01 0.03 -3.61
N GLY A 37 -3.12 1.36 -3.49
CA GLY A 37 -3.32 2.06 -2.22
C GLY A 37 -4.58 1.61 -1.49
N GLY A 38 -5.71 1.46 -2.19
CA GLY A 38 -6.95 0.94 -1.61
C GLY A 38 -6.80 -0.49 -1.08
N SER A 39 -6.05 -1.34 -1.81
CA SER A 39 -5.76 -2.69 -1.34
C SER A 39 -4.88 -2.70 -0.09
N VAL A 40 -3.86 -1.84 -0.04
CA VAL A 40 -2.99 -1.73 1.13
C VAL A 40 -3.80 -1.22 2.33
N ALA A 41 -4.56 -0.13 2.15
CA ALA A 41 -5.38 0.45 3.22
C ALA A 41 -6.33 -0.55 3.89
N VAL A 42 -7.01 -1.39 3.09
CA VAL A 42 -7.94 -2.39 3.62
C VAL A 42 -7.19 -3.56 4.26
N LEU A 43 -6.14 -4.07 3.61
CA LEU A 43 -5.46 -5.28 4.07
C LEU A 43 -4.54 -5.00 5.27
N THR A 44 -4.16 -3.74 5.54
CA THR A 44 -3.32 -3.36 6.68
C THR A 44 -4.10 -2.84 7.88
N ILE A 45 -5.43 -2.99 7.90
CA ILE A 45 -6.25 -2.63 9.09
C ILE A 45 -5.66 -3.21 10.39
N PRO A 46 -5.22 -4.49 10.45
CA PRO A 46 -4.62 -5.03 11.67
C PRO A 46 -3.37 -4.25 12.14
N ALA A 47 -2.48 -3.88 11.23
CA ALA A 47 -1.29 -3.09 11.54
C ALA A 47 -1.64 -1.68 12.01
N THR A 48 -2.69 -1.07 11.45
CA THR A 48 -3.19 0.23 11.92
C THR A 48 -3.77 0.12 13.34
N LEU A 49 -4.53 -0.93 13.66
CA LEU A 49 -5.03 -1.16 15.03
C LEU A 49 -3.89 -1.44 16.03
N TRP A 50 -2.86 -2.17 15.59
CA TRP A 50 -1.65 -2.37 16.37
C TRP A 50 -0.92 -1.04 16.64
N LEU A 51 -0.80 -0.17 15.63
CA LEU A 51 -0.19 1.16 15.79
C LEU A 51 -0.93 1.99 16.85
N LEU A 52 -2.26 2.00 16.82
CA LEU A 52 -3.05 2.68 17.85
C LEU A 52 -2.78 2.12 19.24
N SER A 53 -2.63 0.81 19.35
CA SER A 53 -2.35 0.13 20.63
C SER A 53 -0.95 0.46 21.16
N VAL A 54 0.05 0.54 20.28
CA VAL A 54 1.45 0.83 20.66
C VAL A 54 1.66 2.31 21.01
N THR A 55 0.90 3.20 20.37
CA THR A 55 0.96 4.64 20.63
C THR A 55 0.09 5.07 21.81
N ALA A 56 -0.89 4.25 22.21
CA ALA A 56 -1.72 4.49 23.39
C ALA A 56 -0.86 4.62 24.66
N GLY A 57 -1.07 5.70 25.41
CA GLY A 57 -0.36 5.97 26.67
C GLY A 57 1.09 6.46 26.52
N ARG A 58 1.59 6.66 25.30
CA ARG A 58 2.89 7.32 25.06
C ARG A 58 2.77 8.84 25.13
N SER A 59 3.89 9.51 25.36
CA SER A 59 3.96 10.97 25.22
C SER A 59 3.68 11.38 23.76
N LEU A 60 3.18 12.61 23.56
CA LEU A 60 2.84 13.13 22.23
C LEU A 60 4.01 12.99 21.23
N PHE A 61 5.22 13.34 21.66
CA PHE A 61 6.43 13.26 20.83
C PHE A 61 6.79 11.81 20.48
N ALA A 62 6.77 10.90 21.46
CA ALA A 62 7.08 9.49 21.22
C ALA A 62 6.02 8.79 20.35
N ALA A 63 4.75 9.21 20.44
CA ALA A 63 3.70 8.73 19.56
C ALA A 63 3.85 9.27 18.14
N ALA A 64 4.19 10.56 17.99
CA ALA A 64 4.38 11.20 16.70
C ALA A 64 5.48 10.53 15.86
N ASP A 65 6.61 10.18 16.47
CA ASP A 65 7.71 9.50 15.78
C ASP A 65 7.27 8.14 15.20
N VAL A 66 6.55 7.33 16.01
CA VAL A 66 6.07 6.02 15.59
C VAL A 66 5.03 6.15 14.47
N VAL A 67 4.11 7.10 14.59
CA VAL A 67 3.09 7.37 13.56
C VAL A 67 3.72 7.84 12.26
N PHE A 68 4.73 8.71 12.34
CA PHE A 68 5.45 9.20 11.18
C PHE A 68 6.17 8.07 10.44
N VAL A 69 6.96 7.26 11.16
CA VAL A 69 7.67 6.10 10.60
C VAL A 69 6.68 5.11 9.96
N PHE A 70 5.59 4.80 10.66
CA PHE A 70 4.54 3.93 10.12
C PHE A 70 3.91 4.53 8.86
N GLY A 71 3.62 5.84 8.86
CA GLY A 71 3.06 6.55 7.71
C GLY A 71 3.98 6.50 6.49
N VAL A 72 5.29 6.69 6.68
CA VAL A 72 6.30 6.55 5.61
C VAL A 72 6.33 5.12 5.08
N ALA A 73 6.36 4.11 5.97
CA ALA A 73 6.35 2.71 5.57
C ALA A 73 5.06 2.35 4.82
N PHE A 74 3.91 2.86 5.26
CA PHE A 74 2.61 2.66 4.64
C PHE A 74 2.56 3.25 3.22
N VAL A 75 3.02 4.50 3.05
CA VAL A 75 3.07 5.14 1.73
C VAL A 75 4.04 4.39 0.81
N SER A 76 5.21 4.00 1.31
CA SER A 76 6.17 3.20 0.54
C SER A 76 5.57 1.86 0.10
N LEU A 77 4.86 1.19 1.00
CA LEU A 77 4.16 -0.05 0.69
C LEU A 77 3.08 0.15 -0.39
N ALA A 78 2.25 1.19 -0.26
CA ALA A 78 1.20 1.52 -1.22
C ALA A 78 1.77 1.79 -2.61
N VAL A 79 2.80 2.63 -2.70
CA VAL A 79 3.50 2.93 -3.96
C VAL A 79 4.13 1.67 -4.55
N SER A 80 4.76 0.84 -3.73
CA SER A 80 5.38 -0.41 -4.19
C SER A 80 4.34 -1.36 -4.79
N VAL A 81 3.22 -1.57 -4.08
CA VAL A 81 2.12 -2.41 -4.56
C VAL A 81 1.54 -1.88 -5.86
N SER A 82 1.33 -0.56 -5.97
CA SER A 82 0.87 0.09 -7.20
C SER A 82 1.85 -0.07 -8.35
N ALA A 83 3.14 0.15 -8.11
CA ALA A 83 4.18 0.05 -9.13
C ALA A 83 4.32 -1.38 -9.70
N PHE A 84 4.31 -2.40 -8.82
CA PHE A 84 4.35 -3.80 -9.27
C PHE A 84 3.06 -4.25 -9.94
N ARG A 85 1.91 -3.70 -9.53
CA ARG A 85 0.62 -4.05 -10.13
C ARG A 85 0.39 -3.39 -11.49
N GLY A 86 0.80 -2.13 -11.61
CA GLY A 86 0.72 -1.35 -12.85
C GLY A 86 1.84 -1.64 -13.85
N ASP A 87 2.73 -2.58 -13.52
CA ASP A 87 3.92 -2.92 -14.32
C ASP A 87 4.84 -1.72 -14.61
N TRP A 88 4.91 -0.75 -13.70
CA TRP A 88 5.72 0.46 -13.89
C TRP A 88 7.22 0.18 -13.91
N VAL A 89 7.62 -0.89 -13.22
CA VAL A 89 9.04 -1.24 -13.04
C VAL A 89 9.54 -2.12 -14.18
N GLY A 90 8.64 -2.77 -14.95
CA GLY A 90 9.00 -3.68 -16.05
C GLY A 90 9.86 -4.88 -15.61
N VAL A 91 9.96 -5.14 -14.30
CA VAL A 91 10.75 -6.22 -13.72
C VAL A 91 9.95 -6.98 -12.67
N GLY A 92 10.09 -8.30 -12.70
CA GLY A 92 9.42 -9.21 -11.78
C GLY A 92 8.26 -9.96 -12.43
N PRO A 93 7.68 -10.92 -11.71
CA PRO A 93 6.59 -11.72 -12.23
C PRO A 93 5.30 -10.89 -12.24
N ALA A 94 4.40 -11.16 -13.19
CA ALA A 94 3.13 -10.45 -13.35
C ALA A 94 2.31 -10.45 -12.05
N TRP A 95 1.47 -9.44 -11.83
CA TRP A 95 0.68 -9.39 -10.60
C TRP A 95 -0.22 -10.64 -10.44
N PRO A 96 -0.14 -11.38 -9.31
CA PRO A 96 -0.87 -12.64 -9.16
C PRO A 96 -2.39 -12.47 -9.23
N PRO A 97 -3.13 -13.45 -9.77
CA PRO A 97 -4.58 -13.38 -9.96
C PRO A 97 -5.34 -13.16 -8.64
N ARG A 98 -6.59 -12.71 -8.75
CA ARG A 98 -7.44 -12.48 -7.57
C ARG A 98 -7.95 -13.82 -7.03
N SER A 99 -7.49 -14.22 -5.85
CA SER A 99 -8.04 -15.34 -5.08
C SER A 99 -8.06 -15.01 -3.59
N TYR A 100 -8.97 -15.62 -2.84
CA TYR A 100 -9.06 -15.40 -1.38
C TYR A 100 -7.80 -15.83 -0.64
N ALA A 101 -7.17 -16.93 -1.08
CA ALA A 101 -5.92 -17.43 -0.49
C ALA A 101 -4.78 -16.42 -0.68
N LEU A 102 -4.62 -15.88 -1.89
CA LEU A 102 -3.60 -14.86 -2.18
C LEU A 102 -3.91 -13.52 -1.49
N ALA A 103 -5.19 -13.17 -1.32
CA ALA A 103 -5.58 -12.02 -0.52
C ALA A 103 -5.16 -12.20 0.94
N GLY A 104 -5.41 -13.37 1.54
CA GLY A 104 -4.96 -13.67 2.91
C GLY A 104 -3.44 -13.62 3.06
N LEU A 105 -2.70 -14.17 2.09
CA LEU A 105 -1.24 -14.10 2.09
C LEU A 105 -0.73 -12.65 1.99
N ARG A 106 -1.37 -11.82 1.16
CA ARG A 106 -1.07 -10.39 1.06
C ARG A 106 -1.39 -9.65 2.35
N THR A 107 -2.51 -9.94 2.99
CA THR A 107 -2.84 -9.41 4.32
C THR A 107 -1.69 -9.68 5.28
N VAL A 108 -1.29 -10.95 5.44
CA VAL A 108 -0.21 -11.30 6.37
C VAL A 108 1.10 -10.59 5.99
N GLY A 109 1.49 -10.66 4.71
CA GLY A 109 2.74 -10.05 4.23
C GLY A 109 2.79 -8.54 4.43
N TYR A 110 1.72 -7.82 4.13
CA TYR A 110 1.67 -6.36 4.28
C TYR A 110 1.74 -5.92 5.74
N ASN A 111 0.99 -6.59 6.63
CA ASN A 111 1.03 -6.26 8.05
C ASN A 111 2.40 -6.56 8.66
N VAL A 112 3.00 -7.71 8.32
CA VAL A 112 4.37 -8.06 8.77
C VAL A 112 5.39 -7.05 8.25
N ALA A 113 5.28 -6.62 6.99
CA ALA A 113 6.18 -5.62 6.43
C ALA A 113 6.11 -4.28 7.18
N LEU A 114 4.90 -3.80 7.51
CA LEU A 114 4.71 -2.57 8.27
C LEU A 114 5.22 -2.70 9.71
N TRP A 115 4.95 -3.82 10.38
CA TRP A 115 5.48 -4.09 11.71
C TRP A 115 7.01 -4.12 11.70
N ALA A 116 7.61 -4.89 10.79
CA ALA A 116 9.05 -4.99 10.66
C ALA A 116 9.70 -3.63 10.36
N ALA A 117 9.17 -2.90 9.37
CA ALA A 117 9.67 -1.57 9.02
C ALA A 117 9.64 -0.62 10.22
N THR A 118 8.50 -0.57 10.94
CA THR A 118 8.31 0.32 12.10
C THR A 118 9.19 -0.09 13.28
N SER A 119 9.25 -1.38 13.60
CA SER A 119 10.08 -1.88 14.71
C SER A 119 11.57 -1.72 14.45
N LEU A 120 12.04 -2.03 13.23
CA LEU A 120 13.45 -1.86 12.86
C LEU A 120 13.87 -0.40 12.89
N ALA A 121 13.03 0.50 12.35
CA ALA A 121 13.30 1.93 12.32
C ALA A 121 13.36 2.59 13.72
N LEU A 122 12.84 1.93 14.75
CA LEU A 122 12.82 2.43 16.13
C LEU A 122 13.81 1.69 17.05
N LEU A 123 14.71 0.87 16.51
CA LEU A 123 15.71 0.17 17.31
C LEU A 123 16.68 1.15 17.98
N PRO A 124 16.92 1.03 19.30
CA PRO A 124 17.90 1.86 19.99
C PRO A 124 19.31 1.48 19.51
N GLY A 125 19.94 2.36 18.75
CA GLY A 125 21.28 2.14 18.18
C GLY A 125 21.41 2.45 16.69
N LEU A 126 20.31 2.79 16.00
CA LEU A 126 20.44 3.33 14.65
C LEU A 126 21.12 4.72 14.69
N PRO A 127 22.07 4.99 13.77
CA PRO A 127 22.71 6.28 13.72
C PRO A 127 21.69 7.39 13.44
N ALA A 128 21.66 8.41 14.30
CA ALA A 128 20.85 9.59 14.08
C ALA A 128 21.40 10.42 12.90
N GLY A 129 20.54 10.70 11.93
CA GLY A 129 20.87 11.55 10.78
C GLY A 129 20.88 13.05 11.10
N PRO A 130 21.30 13.90 10.16
CA PRO A 130 21.26 15.36 10.33
C PRO A 130 19.81 15.83 10.54
N ARG A 131 19.61 16.60 11.62
CA ARG A 131 18.29 17.13 12.02
C ARG A 131 18.04 18.45 11.30
N ILE A 132 16.98 18.53 10.49
CA ILE A 132 16.59 19.76 9.77
C ILE A 132 15.24 20.25 10.30
N GLY A 133 15.22 21.43 10.94
CA GLY A 133 14.00 22.24 11.13
C GLY A 133 13.29 22.18 12.50
N VAL A 134 12.55 23.28 12.78
CA VAL A 134 11.96 23.63 14.08
C VAL A 134 10.67 22.85 14.32
N GLY A 135 10.79 21.72 15.02
CA GLY A 135 9.63 21.00 15.52
C GLY A 135 9.92 19.57 15.96
N ALA A 136 11.05 19.31 16.63
CA ALA A 136 11.32 18.07 17.37
C ALA A 136 10.86 16.75 16.71
N VAL A 137 10.91 16.63 15.38
CA VAL A 137 10.80 15.36 14.67
C VAL A 137 12.22 14.81 14.66
N SER A 138 12.59 14.06 15.69
CA SER A 138 13.83 13.29 15.70
C SER A 138 13.66 12.10 14.76
N GLY A 139 13.60 12.38 13.47
CA GLY A 139 13.66 11.37 12.42
C GLY A 139 15.12 10.97 12.24
N ASP A 140 15.51 9.86 12.86
CA ASP A 140 16.74 9.18 12.46
C ASP A 140 16.61 8.88 10.96
N PHE A 141 17.36 9.58 10.13
CA PHE A 141 17.35 9.43 8.66
C PHE A 141 17.43 7.95 8.27
N VAL A 142 18.21 7.17 9.01
CA VAL A 142 18.34 5.71 8.85
C VAL A 142 17.01 4.99 9.11
N GLY A 143 16.25 5.36 10.14
CA GLY A 143 14.93 4.80 10.40
C GLY A 143 13.94 5.08 9.26
N VAL A 144 13.98 6.29 8.69
CA VAL A 144 13.17 6.62 7.50
C VAL A 144 13.59 5.81 6.29
N VAL A 145 14.90 5.68 6.03
CA VAL A 145 15.42 4.87 4.93
C VAL A 145 15.01 3.40 5.07
N VAL A 146 15.08 2.84 6.29
CA VAL A 146 14.60 1.49 6.58
C VAL A 146 13.10 1.37 6.31
N ALA A 147 12.30 2.33 6.77
CA ALA A 147 10.87 2.37 6.54
C ALA A 147 10.50 2.47 5.05
N VAL A 148 11.33 3.13 4.24
CA VAL A 148 11.15 3.20 2.79
C VAL A 148 11.59 1.91 2.10
N ALA A 149 12.70 1.29 2.52
CA ALA A 149 13.32 0.17 1.82
C ALA A 149 12.68 -1.20 2.14
N VAL A 150 12.20 -1.42 3.36
CA VAL A 150 11.62 -2.72 3.76
C VAL A 150 10.34 -3.07 2.98
N PRO A 151 9.37 -2.16 2.79
CA PRO A 151 8.15 -2.45 2.05
C PRO A 151 8.35 -2.95 0.61
N PRO A 152 9.16 -2.32 -0.27
CA PRO A 152 9.35 -2.81 -1.64
C PRO A 152 10.01 -4.18 -1.67
N LEU A 153 10.98 -4.44 -0.79
CA LEU A 153 11.61 -5.76 -0.66
C LEU A 153 10.59 -6.83 -0.23
N ALA A 154 9.74 -6.50 0.74
CA ALA A 154 8.67 -7.39 1.19
C ALA A 154 7.66 -7.68 0.08
N VAL A 155 7.26 -6.67 -0.70
CA VAL A 155 6.35 -6.85 -1.85
C VAL A 155 7.00 -7.77 -2.90
N ALA A 156 8.26 -7.54 -3.26
CA ALA A 156 8.97 -8.38 -4.22
C ALA A 156 9.08 -9.85 -3.76
N ALA A 157 9.42 -10.07 -2.48
CA ALA A 157 9.48 -11.42 -1.90
C ALA A 157 8.10 -12.10 -1.88
N LEU A 158 7.07 -11.35 -1.50
CA LEU A 158 5.69 -11.84 -1.45
C LEU A 158 5.17 -12.23 -2.84
N LEU A 159 5.49 -11.45 -3.87
CA LEU A 159 5.12 -11.77 -5.25
C LEU A 159 5.74 -13.08 -5.72
N ARG A 160 7.02 -13.30 -5.42
CA ARG A 160 7.70 -14.58 -5.72
C ARG A 160 7.03 -15.75 -5.00
N ALA A 161 6.69 -15.58 -3.72
CA ALA A 161 5.99 -16.61 -2.96
C ALA A 161 4.59 -16.91 -3.53
N CYS A 162 3.83 -15.88 -3.92
CA CYS A 162 2.52 -16.05 -4.55
C CYS A 162 2.60 -16.84 -5.86
N HIS A 163 3.61 -16.57 -6.69
CA HIS A 163 3.83 -17.29 -7.95
C HIS A 163 4.19 -18.74 -7.73
N ALA A 164 5.15 -19.03 -6.83
CA ALA A 164 5.53 -20.40 -6.50
C ALA A 164 4.33 -21.23 -6.02
N ILE A 165 3.45 -20.65 -5.20
CA ILE A 165 2.23 -21.33 -4.73
C ILE A 165 1.22 -21.54 -5.86
N TYR A 166 1.07 -20.55 -6.74
CA TYR A 166 0.16 -20.64 -7.88
C TYR A 166 0.59 -21.74 -8.86
N GLU A 167 1.87 -21.75 -9.25
CA GLU A 167 2.45 -22.75 -10.15
C GLU A 167 2.30 -24.16 -9.58
N PHE A 168 2.61 -24.35 -8.29
CA PHE A 168 2.44 -25.64 -7.61
C PHE A 168 1.01 -26.15 -7.68
N ARG A 169 0.01 -25.26 -7.43
CA ARG A 169 -1.40 -25.65 -7.50
C ARG A 169 -1.83 -26.03 -8.91
N THR A 170 -1.38 -25.30 -9.93
CA THR A 170 -1.72 -25.61 -11.33
C THR A 170 -1.04 -26.87 -11.85
N ALA A 171 0.15 -27.22 -11.33
CA ALA A 171 0.84 -28.45 -11.70
C ALA A 171 0.23 -29.72 -11.04
N SER A 172 -0.48 -29.55 -9.92
CA SER A 172 -1.12 -30.63 -9.16
C SER A 172 -2.58 -30.93 -9.55
N ALA A 173 -3.15 -30.15 -10.48
CA ALA A 173 -4.54 -30.24 -10.92
C ALA A 173 -4.61 -30.90 -12.31
#